data_AF-A0A9K3CND0-F1
#
_entry.id   AF-A0A9K3CND0-F1
#
_cell.length_a   1.000
_cell.length_b   1.000
_cell.length_c   1.000
_cell.angle_alpha   90.00
_cell.angle_beta   90.00
_cell.angle_gamma   90.00
#
_symmetry.space_group_name_H-M   'P 1'
#
loop_
_entity.id
_entity.type
_entity.pdbx_description
1 polymer ?
#
loop_
_entity_poly.entity_id
_entity_poly.type
_entity_poly.pdbx_seq_one_letter_code
_entity_poly.pdbx_strand_id
1 'polypeptide(L)'
;MATEVLSPVSKTEVSHDTVKSEKAGPKRLISMDFIRGCAILFMLFVHSAGGGADTEYYLNPMDTLYKKLTVLLFLPAVIFGGWRGIFVQVSGAVFGYVQVSRAFKMLRKGRRHYRAFCVALLTRYLAAMVFMFVLAGVQQWLRGLWYQCIPNDQMFWKFRWYQMGQVESNPLPFFALAFPLVVVFLILFVPVVSYVCERLSPETAPAHHSHTPRRSRLLALAAVFYVLSLMFPLLTEPVRRWVERVKDWTRYQYATDKFTNIDSSFGDWYSLQWPQILSGWFMGVFPFFGAMLQGVSIGAMLRYACDTKEGVEGEGEGEGEGPKVESPHSARVYRLLWLSAIPYALMGVITTAVYGLDALITSPDTKVDPACQFMAVPQYYILCSLETLGVTFMLGVFERVDRETAARRAAKTLWVRRFSTVSLTVFALEFCVEGPVTYMLRFWDEDIVGWMNSRNTYAILARCFLTLLSWYLVTLAFDATECKFTPDWCLTAMARVLGGQKTWDPLHWQHTRAVPVACLEVRPKTEAEREGEREDVHEAVAVDVSESVKEGGTSGGAAVESPDGLAIAQHLSIEGPTLGTTI
;
A
#
# COMPACT_ATOMS: atom_id res chain seq x y z
N MET A 1 9.51 36.65 -8.69
CA MET A 1 10.56 35.61 -8.86
C MET A 1 9.99 34.20 -8.72
N ALA A 2 8.92 33.87 -9.46
CA ALA A 2 8.40 32.50 -9.59
C ALA A 2 7.35 32.49 -10.73
N THR A 3 7.81 32.48 -11.98
CA THR A 3 6.99 32.34 -13.20
C THR A 3 7.70 31.43 -14.20
N GLU A 4 8.22 30.32 -13.71
CA GLU A 4 8.85 29.27 -14.52
C GLU A 4 8.18 27.93 -14.18
N VAL A 5 6.88 27.83 -14.46
CA VAL A 5 6.10 26.60 -14.25
C VAL A 5 5.24 26.38 -15.49
N LEU A 6 5.62 25.32 -16.22
CA LEU A 6 4.89 24.66 -17.32
C LEU A 6 4.99 25.30 -18.71
N SER A 7 6.18 25.31 -19.30
CA SER A 7 6.26 25.21 -20.76
C SER A 7 5.77 23.81 -21.18
N PRO A 8 4.88 23.66 -22.17
CA PRO A 8 4.58 22.35 -22.74
C PRO A 8 5.89 21.77 -23.28
N VAL A 9 6.27 20.61 -22.76
CA VAL A 9 7.43 19.84 -23.26
C VAL A 9 7.16 19.60 -24.74
N SER A 10 7.82 20.38 -25.60
CA SER A 10 7.90 20.11 -27.03
C SER A 10 8.35 18.66 -27.19
N LYS A 11 7.83 17.95 -28.19
CA LYS A 11 8.33 16.64 -28.62
C LYS A 11 9.78 16.77 -29.12
N THR A 12 10.71 17.08 -28.23
CA THR A 12 12.13 16.84 -28.45
C THR A 12 12.26 15.34 -28.46
N GLU A 13 12.54 14.80 -29.64
CA GLU A 13 13.08 13.46 -29.82
C GLU A 13 14.25 13.32 -28.84
N VAL A 14 13.99 12.63 -27.73
CA VAL A 14 15.04 12.25 -26.79
C VAL A 14 15.84 11.20 -27.54
N SER A 15 16.93 11.63 -28.17
CA SER A 15 17.82 10.72 -28.87
C SER A 15 18.32 9.67 -27.87
N HIS A 16 18.08 8.40 -28.22
CA HIS A 16 18.31 7.24 -27.36
C HIS A 16 19.76 7.09 -26.89
N ASP A 17 20.70 7.79 -27.53
CA ASP A 17 22.15 7.69 -27.28
C ASP A 17 22.69 8.63 -26.21
N THR A 18 22.05 9.77 -25.92
CA THR A 18 22.52 10.69 -24.84
C THR A 18 22.21 10.21 -23.42
N VAL A 19 21.40 9.15 -23.26
CA VAL A 19 21.05 8.54 -21.96
C VAL A 19 22.13 7.56 -21.47
N LYS A 20 23.17 7.27 -22.27
CA LYS A 20 24.16 6.21 -21.95
C LYS A 20 25.20 6.57 -20.86
N SER A 21 25.27 7.81 -20.35
CA SER A 21 26.32 8.19 -19.37
C SER A 21 25.83 8.68 -18.00
N GLU A 22 24.55 9.00 -17.83
CA GLU A 22 24.03 9.26 -16.47
C GLU A 22 23.73 7.90 -15.82
N LYS A 23 24.40 7.60 -14.70
CA LYS A 23 24.20 6.36 -13.94
C LYS A 23 22.70 6.13 -13.73
N ALA A 24 22.14 5.17 -14.46
CA ALA A 24 20.74 4.79 -14.33
C ALA A 24 20.45 4.54 -12.85
N GLY A 25 19.42 5.20 -12.31
CA GLY A 25 19.11 5.12 -10.89
C GLY A 25 18.66 3.71 -10.49
N PRO A 26 18.39 3.48 -9.19
CA PRO A 26 18.05 2.15 -8.70
C PRO A 26 16.78 1.62 -9.37
N LYS A 27 16.81 0.34 -9.78
CA LYS A 27 15.63 -0.43 -10.19
C LYS A 27 14.63 -0.50 -9.02
N ARG A 28 13.39 0.00 -9.19
CA ARG A 28 12.35 -0.01 -8.15
C ARG A 28 10.98 -0.47 -8.67
N LEU A 29 10.20 -1.08 -7.78
CA LEU A 29 8.80 -1.45 -8.03
C LEU A 29 7.91 -0.20 -7.90
N ILE A 30 7.76 0.53 -9.01
CA ILE A 30 7.05 1.80 -9.05
C ILE A 30 5.56 1.64 -8.74
N SER A 31 4.98 0.54 -9.20
CA SER A 31 3.62 0.10 -8.87
C SER A 31 3.40 0.08 -7.35
N MET A 32 4.33 -0.52 -6.60
CA MET A 32 4.25 -0.62 -5.14
C MET A 32 4.42 0.72 -4.44
N ASP A 33 5.36 1.56 -4.89
CA ASP A 33 5.46 2.93 -4.38
C ASP A 33 4.16 3.71 -4.62
N PHE A 34 3.52 3.51 -5.78
CA PHE A 34 2.24 4.17 -6.10
C PHE A 34 1.11 3.67 -5.21
N ILE A 35 0.93 2.34 -5.09
CA ILE A 35 -0.11 1.73 -4.24
C ILE A 35 0.07 2.19 -2.79
N ARG A 36 1.31 2.18 -2.28
CA ARG A 36 1.64 2.70 -0.95
C ARG A 36 1.22 4.17 -0.82
N GLY A 37 1.60 5.01 -1.78
CA GLY A 37 1.22 6.43 -1.84
C GLY A 37 -0.28 6.67 -1.76
N CYS A 38 -1.06 5.94 -2.57
CA CYS A 38 -2.52 5.98 -2.54
C CYS A 38 -3.06 5.57 -1.16
N ALA A 39 -2.58 4.46 -0.59
CA ALA A 39 -3.04 3.96 0.70
C ALA A 39 -2.86 4.99 1.81
N ILE A 40 -1.74 5.73 1.83
CA ILE A 40 -1.48 6.78 2.82
C ILE A 40 -2.39 7.98 2.61
N LEU A 41 -2.54 8.46 1.38
CA LEU A 41 -3.42 9.58 1.06
C LEU A 41 -4.86 9.29 1.49
N PHE A 42 -5.35 8.08 1.20
CA PHE A 42 -6.66 7.64 1.66
C PHE A 42 -6.72 7.50 3.17
N MET A 43 -5.70 6.94 3.82
CA MET A 43 -5.69 6.82 5.28
C MET A 43 -5.73 8.19 5.97
N LEU A 44 -4.95 9.15 5.49
CA LEU A 44 -4.96 10.53 6.00
C LEU A 44 -6.35 11.15 5.86
N PHE A 45 -6.98 10.96 4.70
CA PHE A 45 -8.35 11.42 4.47
C PHE A 45 -9.32 10.77 5.45
N VAL A 46 -9.21 9.46 5.67
CA VAL A 46 -10.04 8.70 6.61
C VAL A 46 -9.83 9.15 8.05
N HIS A 47 -8.59 9.36 8.49
CA HIS A 47 -8.29 9.83 9.84
C HIS A 47 -8.87 11.23 10.08
N SER A 48 -8.70 12.13 9.12
CA SER A 48 -9.31 13.46 9.17
C SER A 48 -10.84 13.42 9.16
N ALA A 49 -11.44 12.59 8.30
CA ALA A 49 -12.89 12.45 8.19
C ALA A 49 -13.49 11.79 9.45
N GLY A 50 -12.87 10.71 9.92
CA GLY A 50 -13.26 9.98 11.13
C GLY A 50 -13.10 10.83 12.38
N GLY A 51 -12.10 11.70 12.43
CA GLY A 51 -11.96 12.66 13.52
C GLY A 51 -12.98 13.79 13.51
N GLY A 52 -13.52 14.12 12.33
CA GLY A 52 -14.57 15.11 12.15
C GLY A 52 -15.97 14.58 12.43
N ALA A 53 -16.23 13.29 12.19
CA ALA A 53 -17.55 12.71 12.35
C ALA A 53 -17.80 12.13 13.74
N ASP A 54 -19.01 12.29 14.27
CA ASP A 54 -19.45 11.49 15.41
C ASP A 54 -19.87 10.11 14.90
N THR A 55 -19.31 9.04 15.44
CA THR A 55 -19.76 7.68 15.11
C THR A 55 -21.25 7.52 15.42
N GLU A 56 -21.73 8.20 16.47
CA GLU A 56 -23.15 8.25 16.83
C GLU A 56 -24.02 8.97 15.78
N TYR A 57 -23.45 9.91 15.00
CA TYR A 57 -24.13 10.59 13.90
C TYR A 57 -24.39 9.65 12.71
N TYR A 58 -23.49 8.70 12.46
CA TYR A 58 -23.65 7.68 11.41
C TYR A 58 -24.47 6.46 11.85
N LEU A 59 -24.49 6.16 13.15
CA LEU A 59 -25.26 5.05 13.71
C LEU A 59 -26.73 5.40 13.98
N ASN A 60 -27.06 6.69 14.10
CA ASN A 60 -28.45 7.14 14.09
C ASN A 60 -29.12 6.85 12.74
N PRO A 61 -30.44 6.56 12.72
CA PRO A 61 -31.14 6.23 11.48
C PRO A 61 -30.86 7.28 10.40
N MET A 62 -30.63 6.78 9.17
CA MET A 62 -30.38 7.54 7.93
C MET A 62 -31.65 8.27 7.47
N ASP A 63 -32.21 9.08 8.36
CA ASP A 63 -33.48 9.77 8.28
C ASP A 63 -33.47 10.94 7.28
N THR A 64 -32.30 11.50 7.00
CA THR A 64 -32.15 12.66 6.10
C THR A 64 -31.34 12.33 4.84
N LEU A 65 -31.74 12.91 3.71
CA LEU A 65 -31.01 12.81 2.43
C LEU A 65 -29.56 13.28 2.59
N TYR A 66 -29.34 14.31 3.41
CA TYR A 66 -28.01 14.85 3.72
C TYR A 66 -27.09 13.83 4.39
N LYS A 67 -27.57 13.06 5.39
CA LYS A 67 -26.79 11.97 6.00
C LYS A 67 -26.45 10.90 4.96
N LYS A 68 -27.40 10.52 4.10
CA LYS A 68 -27.18 9.54 3.02
C LYS A 68 -26.12 10.00 2.03
N LEU A 69 -26.19 11.25 1.58
CA LEU A 69 -25.19 11.84 0.69
C LEU A 69 -23.82 11.96 1.35
N THR A 70 -23.78 12.28 2.65
CA THR A 70 -22.54 12.34 3.43
C THR A 70 -21.91 10.95 3.54
N VAL A 71 -22.69 9.93 3.89
CA VAL A 71 -22.17 8.55 3.89
C VAL A 71 -21.76 8.10 2.50
N LEU A 72 -22.50 8.44 1.44
CA LEU A 72 -22.10 8.12 0.07
C LEU A 72 -20.78 8.81 -0.32
N LEU A 73 -20.60 10.07 0.07
CA LEU A 73 -19.40 10.86 -0.18
C LEU A 73 -18.18 10.29 0.57
N PHE A 74 -18.39 9.84 1.81
CA PHE A 74 -17.35 9.20 2.63
C PHE A 74 -17.32 7.68 2.49
N LEU A 75 -18.17 7.07 1.65
CA LEU A 75 -18.21 5.61 1.47
C LEU A 75 -16.86 5.07 1.00
N PRO A 76 -16.15 5.71 0.06
CA PRO A 76 -14.78 5.32 -0.25
C PRO A 76 -13.89 5.35 0.98
N ALA A 77 -13.99 6.38 1.83
CA ALA A 77 -13.21 6.47 3.06
C ALA A 77 -13.56 5.35 4.05
N VAL A 78 -14.84 4.98 4.18
CA VAL A 78 -15.27 3.86 5.03
C VAL A 78 -14.73 2.53 4.49
N ILE A 79 -14.84 2.29 3.18
CA ILE A 79 -14.35 1.07 2.52
C ILE A 79 -12.82 0.98 2.63
N PHE A 80 -12.12 2.08 2.35
CA PHE A 80 -10.66 2.15 2.38
C PHE A 80 -10.09 2.37 3.80
N GLY A 81 -10.92 2.72 4.79
CA GLY A 81 -10.49 2.87 6.18
C GLY A 81 -10.03 1.54 6.79
N GLY A 82 -10.59 0.43 6.31
CA GLY A 82 -10.14 -0.92 6.63
C GLY A 82 -8.79 -1.28 6.00
N TRP A 83 -8.28 -0.50 5.04
CA TRP A 83 -7.06 -0.81 4.27
C TRP A 83 -5.76 -0.46 5.01
N ARG A 84 -5.78 -0.40 6.33
CA ARG A 84 -4.53 -0.21 7.11
C ARG A 84 -3.56 -1.37 6.87
N GLY A 85 -4.08 -2.58 6.62
CA GLY A 85 -3.29 -3.78 6.31
C GLY A 85 -2.54 -3.68 4.98
N ILE A 86 -3.11 -3.00 3.98
CA ILE A 86 -2.49 -2.87 2.65
C ILE A 86 -1.13 -2.19 2.73
N PHE A 87 -0.96 -1.20 3.60
CA PHE A 87 0.31 -0.50 3.76
C PHE A 87 1.39 -1.45 4.27
N VAL A 88 1.03 -2.29 5.24
CA VAL A 88 1.92 -3.28 5.84
C VAL A 88 2.25 -4.38 4.82
N GLN A 89 1.26 -4.82 4.04
CA GLN A 89 1.41 -5.78 2.96
C GLN A 89 2.33 -5.26 1.85
N VAL A 90 2.12 -4.03 1.35
CA VAL A 90 2.97 -3.42 0.32
C VAL A 90 4.39 -3.18 0.84
N SER A 91 4.55 -2.76 2.09
CA SER A 91 5.86 -2.63 2.74
C SER A 91 6.58 -3.97 2.81
N GLY A 92 5.86 -5.05 3.16
CA GLY A 92 6.34 -6.42 3.09
C GLY A 92 6.75 -6.83 1.68
N ALA A 93 5.98 -6.46 0.64
CA ALA A 93 6.29 -6.78 -0.75
C ALA A 93 7.57 -6.11 -1.24
N VAL A 94 7.75 -4.81 -0.96
CA VAL A 94 8.99 -4.10 -1.27
C VAL A 94 10.17 -4.71 -0.51
N PHE A 95 10.00 -5.01 0.78
CA PHE A 95 11.02 -5.66 1.58
C PHE A 95 11.41 -7.04 1.02
N GLY A 96 10.42 -7.89 0.74
CA GLY A 96 10.60 -9.24 0.22
C GLY A 96 11.32 -9.22 -1.12
N TYR A 97 10.89 -8.35 -2.03
CA TYR A 97 11.51 -8.19 -3.35
C TYR A 97 13.02 -7.87 -3.25
N VAL A 98 13.40 -6.95 -2.37
CA VAL A 98 14.78 -6.49 -2.23
C VAL A 98 15.63 -7.47 -1.40
N GLN A 99 15.15 -7.86 -0.22
CA GLN A 99 15.98 -8.56 0.77
C GLN A 99 16.12 -10.04 0.47
N VAL A 100 15.08 -10.70 -0.07
CA VAL A 100 15.15 -12.13 -0.44
C VAL A 100 16.20 -12.35 -1.53
N SER A 101 16.24 -11.49 -2.55
CA SER A 101 17.25 -11.57 -3.61
C SER A 101 18.67 -11.40 -3.06
N ARG A 102 18.87 -10.43 -2.17
CA ARG A 102 20.16 -10.19 -1.51
C ARG A 102 20.57 -11.38 -0.65
N ALA A 103 19.65 -11.94 0.12
CA ALA A 103 19.91 -13.09 0.98
C ALA A 103 20.43 -14.29 0.16
N PHE A 104 19.74 -14.65 -0.93
CA PHE A 104 20.20 -15.73 -1.82
C PHE A 104 21.53 -15.41 -2.50
N LYS A 105 21.74 -14.16 -2.94
CA LYS A 105 23.03 -13.73 -3.53
C LYS A 105 24.18 -13.89 -2.54
N MET A 106 23.98 -13.53 -1.27
CA MET A 106 25.00 -13.66 -0.23
C MET A 106 25.22 -15.12 0.18
N LEU A 107 24.16 -15.92 0.21
CA LEU A 107 24.26 -17.37 0.46
C LEU A 107 25.12 -18.06 -0.59
N ARG A 108 24.95 -17.70 -1.88
CA ARG A 108 25.78 -18.21 -2.99
C ARG A 108 27.25 -17.82 -2.87
N LYS A 109 27.56 -16.63 -2.33
CA LYS A 109 28.94 -16.21 -2.05
C LYS A 109 29.57 -16.98 -0.87
N GLY A 110 28.81 -17.83 -0.19
CA GLY A 110 29.27 -18.67 0.90
C GLY A 110 28.76 -18.23 2.27
N ARG A 111 28.84 -19.15 3.23
CA ARG A 111 28.26 -19.00 4.59
C ARG A 111 28.79 -17.77 5.33
N ARG A 112 30.07 -17.39 5.15
CA ARG A 112 30.66 -16.20 5.78
C ARG A 112 29.98 -14.90 5.32
N HIS A 113 29.77 -14.75 4.01
CA HIS A 113 29.09 -13.60 3.43
C HIS A 113 27.63 -13.53 3.86
N TYR A 114 26.94 -14.66 3.89
CA TYR A 114 25.57 -14.73 4.39
C TYR A 114 25.46 -14.34 5.87
N ARG A 115 26.34 -14.87 6.74
CA ARG A 115 26.36 -14.48 8.17
C ARG A 115 26.60 -12.98 8.34
N ALA A 116 27.57 -12.41 7.62
CA ALA A 116 27.83 -10.97 7.65
C ALA A 116 26.61 -10.15 7.20
N PHE A 117 25.93 -10.60 6.14
CA PHE A 117 24.67 -10.01 5.69
C PHE A 117 23.57 -10.09 6.76
N CYS A 118 23.36 -11.25 7.38
CA CYS A 118 22.35 -11.43 8.42
C CYS A 118 22.61 -10.54 9.64
N VAL A 119 23.87 -10.47 10.10
CA VAL A 119 24.25 -9.59 11.22
C VAL A 119 24.00 -8.13 10.85
N ALA A 120 24.49 -7.67 9.69
CA ALA A 120 24.27 -6.29 9.24
C ALA A 120 22.79 -5.95 9.08
N LEU A 121 21.99 -6.87 8.54
CA LEU A 121 20.56 -6.70 8.37
C LEU A 121 19.85 -6.63 9.72
N LEU A 122 20.14 -7.56 10.65
CA LEU A 122 19.55 -7.57 11.99
C LEU A 122 19.94 -6.31 12.77
N THR A 123 21.20 -5.92 12.78
CA THR A 123 21.68 -4.69 13.43
C THR A 123 20.97 -3.46 12.88
N ARG A 124 20.81 -3.37 11.55
CA ARG A 124 20.06 -2.28 10.91
C ARG A 124 18.63 -2.19 11.43
N TYR A 125 17.91 -3.30 11.49
CA TYR A 125 16.51 -3.29 11.88
C TYR A 125 16.30 -3.18 13.40
N LEU A 126 17.23 -3.66 14.22
CA LEU A 126 17.24 -3.37 15.65
C LEU A 126 17.49 -1.89 15.92
N ALA A 127 18.41 -1.26 15.19
CA ALA A 127 18.62 0.18 15.27
C ALA A 127 17.37 0.95 14.82
N ALA A 128 16.71 0.48 13.76
CA ALA A 128 15.43 1.04 13.32
C ALA A 128 14.32 0.91 14.37
N MET A 129 14.23 -0.25 15.03
CA MET A 129 13.31 -0.48 16.15
C MET A 129 13.54 0.54 17.26
N VAL A 130 14.78 0.71 17.73
CA VAL A 130 15.12 1.68 18.78
C VAL A 130 14.74 3.10 18.34
N PHE A 131 15.10 3.48 17.12
CA PHE A 131 14.75 4.80 16.58
C PHE A 131 13.23 5.04 16.55
N MET A 132 12.45 4.06 16.10
CA MET A 132 11.00 4.15 16.00
C MET A 132 10.33 4.22 17.37
N PHE A 133 10.84 3.49 18.36
CA PHE A 133 10.40 3.61 19.75
C PHE A 133 10.69 4.99 20.32
N VAL A 134 11.92 5.50 20.16
CA VAL A 134 12.27 6.87 20.58
C VAL A 134 11.32 7.88 19.94
N LEU A 135 11.06 7.75 18.65
CA LEU A 135 10.13 8.62 17.92
C LEU A 135 8.70 8.53 18.47
N ALA A 136 8.22 7.32 18.78
CA ALA A 136 6.92 7.11 19.41
C ALA A 136 6.84 7.77 20.80
N GLY A 137 7.91 7.66 21.60
CA GLY A 137 8.01 8.30 22.90
C GLY A 137 8.01 9.82 22.81
N VAL A 138 8.76 10.39 21.85
CA VAL A 138 8.76 11.84 21.58
C VAL A 138 7.38 12.30 21.14
N GLN A 139 6.73 11.57 20.22
CA GLN A 139 5.38 11.87 19.76
C GLN A 139 4.38 11.87 20.93
N GLN A 140 4.47 10.89 21.81
CA GLN A 140 3.60 10.82 22.99
C GLN A 140 3.86 11.98 23.96
N TRP A 141 5.13 12.33 24.19
CA TRP A 141 5.49 13.45 25.04
C TRP A 141 4.96 14.79 24.50
N LEU A 142 5.11 15.03 23.20
CA LEU A 142 4.55 16.21 22.53
C LEU A 142 3.01 16.26 22.64
N ARG A 143 2.34 15.11 22.52
CA ARG A 143 0.89 14.99 22.78
C ARG A 143 0.56 15.39 24.22
N GLY A 144 1.32 14.88 25.20
CA GLY A 144 1.13 15.21 26.61
C GLY A 144 1.26 16.72 26.89
N LEU A 145 2.29 17.37 26.34
CA LEU A 145 2.46 18.82 26.44
C LEU A 145 1.28 19.57 25.82
N TRP A 146 0.86 19.17 24.63
CA TRP A 146 -0.28 19.78 23.96
C TRP A 146 -1.56 19.67 24.78
N TYR A 147 -1.78 18.53 25.43
CA TYR A 147 -2.92 18.30 26.34
C TYR A 147 -2.97 19.30 27.50
N GLN A 148 -1.82 19.64 28.06
CA GLN A 148 -1.72 20.63 29.14
C GLN A 148 -2.06 22.04 28.64
N CYS A 149 -1.78 22.34 27.37
CA CYS A 149 -2.09 23.64 26.77
C CYS A 149 -3.57 23.84 26.44
N ILE A 150 -4.40 22.78 26.48
CA ILE A 150 -5.85 22.89 26.23
C ILE A 150 -6.57 23.18 27.57
N PRO A 151 -7.34 24.28 27.68
CA PRO A 151 -8.16 24.59 28.85
C PRO A 151 -9.17 23.48 29.23
N ASN A 152 -9.44 23.31 30.53
CA ASN A 152 -10.25 22.20 31.08
C ASN A 152 -11.74 22.25 30.72
N ASP A 153 -12.28 23.43 30.46
CA ASP A 153 -13.64 23.69 29.98
C ASP A 153 -13.90 23.10 28.58
N GLN A 154 -12.86 22.72 27.84
CA GLN A 154 -12.96 22.14 26.50
C GLN A 154 -12.76 20.62 26.49
N MET A 155 -13.40 19.94 27.45
CA MET A 155 -13.23 18.50 27.68
C MET A 155 -13.61 17.63 26.47
N PHE A 156 -14.52 18.08 25.60
CA PHE A 156 -14.90 17.39 24.36
C PHE A 156 -13.71 17.25 23.38
N TRP A 157 -12.95 18.33 23.19
CA TRP A 157 -11.73 18.31 22.37
C TRP A 157 -10.65 17.45 23.02
N LYS A 158 -10.54 17.49 24.36
CA LYS A 158 -9.67 16.58 25.12
C LYS A 158 -10.08 15.12 24.97
N PHE A 159 -11.37 14.78 24.87
CA PHE A 159 -11.82 13.39 24.80
C PHE A 159 -11.58 12.76 23.41
N ARG A 160 -11.89 13.48 22.32
CA ARG A 160 -11.70 12.96 20.95
C ARG A 160 -10.24 12.80 20.57
N TRP A 161 -9.40 13.77 20.93
CA TRP A 161 -7.95 13.64 20.75
C TRP A 161 -7.34 12.58 21.66
N TYR A 162 -8.02 12.22 22.73
CA TYR A 162 -7.50 11.24 23.68
C TYR A 162 -7.69 9.88 23.05
N GLN A 163 -8.85 9.63 22.44
CA GLN A 163 -9.14 8.44 21.64
C GLN A 163 -8.20 8.27 20.42
N MET A 164 -7.88 9.34 19.68
CA MET A 164 -6.85 9.30 18.59
C MET A 164 -5.41 9.33 19.11
N GLY A 165 -5.24 9.79 20.34
CA GLY A 165 -3.97 9.93 21.04
C GLY A 165 -3.56 8.66 21.78
N GLN A 166 -4.49 7.71 21.96
CA GLN A 166 -4.22 6.48 22.65
C GLN A 166 -3.16 5.69 21.87
N VAL A 167 -2.32 5.05 22.65
CA VAL A 167 -1.40 3.97 22.29
C VAL A 167 -1.94 3.08 21.16
N GLU A 168 -3.23 2.80 21.26
CA GLU A 168 -4.05 1.94 20.41
C GLU A 168 -3.96 2.25 18.90
N SER A 169 -3.63 3.49 18.56
CA SER A 169 -3.63 4.00 17.18
C SER A 169 -2.23 4.37 16.65
N ASN A 170 -1.17 4.25 17.45
CA ASN A 170 0.17 4.63 17.02
C ASN A 170 0.81 3.51 16.15
N PRO A 171 1.11 3.74 14.87
CA PRO A 171 1.72 2.73 14.01
C PRO A 171 3.22 2.51 14.30
N LEU A 172 3.90 3.44 14.97
CA LEU A 172 5.36 3.40 15.16
C LEU A 172 5.82 2.17 15.99
N PRO A 173 5.21 1.84 17.14
CA PRO A 173 5.57 0.64 17.90
C PRO A 173 5.34 -0.66 17.12
N PHE A 174 4.27 -0.73 16.31
CA PHE A 174 4.03 -1.87 15.43
C PHE A 174 5.20 -2.05 14.45
N PHE A 175 5.56 -1.01 13.70
CA PHE A 175 6.66 -1.09 12.73
C PHE A 175 8.01 -1.35 13.40
N ALA A 176 8.24 -0.77 14.59
CA ALA A 176 9.43 -1.02 15.38
C ALA A 176 9.64 -2.51 15.62
N LEU A 177 8.58 -3.27 15.85
CA LEU A 177 8.64 -4.70 16.16
C LEU A 177 8.52 -5.62 14.95
N ALA A 178 7.62 -5.27 14.03
CA ALA A 178 7.37 -6.08 12.85
C ALA A 178 8.62 -6.20 11.97
N PHE A 179 9.39 -5.12 11.79
CA PHE A 179 10.57 -5.15 10.93
C PHE A 179 11.68 -6.10 11.43
N PRO A 180 12.18 -6.02 12.68
CA PRO A 180 13.12 -7.01 13.22
C PRO A 180 12.57 -8.43 13.17
N LEU A 181 11.28 -8.63 13.46
CA LEU A 181 10.69 -9.95 13.45
C LEU A 181 10.70 -10.55 12.04
N VAL A 182 10.34 -9.79 10.99
CA VAL A 182 10.43 -10.27 9.60
C VAL A 182 11.87 -10.65 9.24
N VAL A 183 12.86 -9.90 9.73
CA VAL A 183 14.28 -10.21 9.50
C VAL A 183 14.67 -11.52 10.17
N VAL A 184 14.23 -11.75 11.41
CA VAL A 184 14.47 -13.02 12.11
C VAL A 184 13.89 -14.18 11.30
N PHE A 185 12.65 -14.07 10.83
CA PHE A 185 12.04 -15.09 9.97
C PHE A 185 12.82 -15.28 8.67
N LEU A 186 13.26 -14.21 8.01
CA LEU A 186 14.07 -14.31 6.79
C LEU A 186 15.40 -15.05 7.06
N ILE A 187 16.10 -14.71 8.15
CA ILE A 187 17.37 -15.34 8.54
C ILE A 187 17.18 -16.84 8.80
N LEU A 188 16.08 -17.22 9.44
CA LEU A 188 15.74 -18.61 9.77
C LEU A 188 15.32 -19.42 8.55
N PHE A 189 14.42 -18.90 7.72
CA PHE A 189 13.79 -19.69 6.66
C PHE A 189 14.58 -19.74 5.35
N VAL A 190 15.40 -18.73 5.02
CA VAL A 190 16.21 -18.76 3.78
C VAL A 190 17.19 -19.95 3.73
N PRO A 191 17.95 -20.26 4.80
CA PRO A 191 18.84 -21.42 4.82
C PRO A 191 18.09 -22.75 4.77
N VAL A 192 16.97 -22.85 5.52
CA VAL A 192 16.13 -24.06 5.56
C VAL A 192 15.55 -24.36 4.18
N VAL A 193 14.93 -23.37 3.53
CA VAL A 193 14.37 -23.52 2.18
C VAL A 193 15.47 -23.84 1.18
N SER A 194 16.64 -23.19 1.28
CA SER A 194 17.78 -23.49 0.40
C SER A 194 18.23 -24.94 0.54
N TYR A 195 18.37 -25.43 1.77
CA TYR A 195 18.78 -26.81 2.06
C TYR A 195 17.75 -27.84 1.56
N VAL A 196 16.46 -27.61 1.81
CA VAL A 196 15.38 -28.50 1.36
C VAL A 196 15.33 -28.55 -0.17
N CYS A 197 15.37 -27.40 -0.86
CA CYS A 197 15.37 -27.37 -2.32
C CYS A 197 16.62 -28.01 -2.92
N GLU A 198 17.79 -27.92 -2.27
CA GLU A 198 19.01 -28.62 -2.70
C GLU A 198 18.87 -30.14 -2.60
N ARG A 199 18.24 -30.64 -1.54
CA ARG A 199 17.98 -32.08 -1.35
C ARG A 199 16.91 -32.65 -2.28
N LEU A 200 15.90 -31.85 -2.62
CA LEU A 200 14.80 -32.27 -3.48
C LEU A 200 15.09 -32.14 -4.98
N SER A 201 16.12 -31.39 -5.36
CA SER A 201 16.55 -31.30 -6.75
C SER A 201 17.42 -32.52 -7.07
N PRO A 202 16.94 -33.49 -7.87
CA PRO A 202 17.72 -34.68 -8.20
C PRO A 202 19.06 -34.27 -8.83
N GLU A 203 20.15 -34.90 -8.38
CA GLU A 203 21.53 -34.66 -8.84
C GLU A 203 21.74 -34.92 -10.35
N THR A 204 20.74 -35.48 -11.03
CA THR A 204 20.78 -35.81 -12.45
C THR A 204 20.41 -34.65 -13.39
N ALA A 205 20.06 -33.47 -12.86
CA ALA A 205 19.82 -32.31 -13.73
C ALA A 205 21.16 -31.86 -14.37
N PRO A 206 21.30 -31.93 -15.72
CA PRO A 206 22.55 -31.60 -16.38
C PRO A 206 23.01 -30.18 -16.04
N ALA A 207 24.33 -30.02 -15.87
CA ALA A 207 24.99 -28.79 -15.39
C ALA A 207 24.66 -27.51 -16.19
N HIS A 208 24.03 -27.63 -17.36
CA HIS A 208 23.58 -26.52 -18.18
C HIS A 208 22.35 -25.75 -17.64
N HIS A 209 21.66 -26.25 -16.60
CA HIS A 209 20.54 -25.51 -15.97
C HIS A 209 20.94 -24.85 -14.63
N SER A 210 21.93 -23.96 -14.65
CA SER A 210 22.41 -23.28 -13.44
C SER A 210 21.39 -22.32 -12.77
N HIS A 211 20.27 -22.02 -13.45
CA HIS A 211 19.25 -21.07 -13.00
C HIS A 211 18.02 -21.68 -12.32
N THR A 212 17.68 -22.95 -12.56
CA THR A 212 16.51 -23.65 -11.96
C THR A 212 16.53 -23.72 -10.42
N PRO A 213 17.67 -23.95 -9.73
CA PRO A 213 17.68 -24.10 -8.27
C PRO A 213 17.31 -22.82 -7.52
N ARG A 214 17.54 -21.65 -8.13
CA ARG A 214 17.21 -20.36 -7.52
C ARG A 214 15.70 -20.07 -7.61
N ARG A 215 15.11 -20.40 -8.75
CA ARG A 215 13.69 -20.20 -9.04
C ARG A 215 12.81 -21.02 -8.10
N SER A 216 13.12 -22.30 -7.89
CA SER A 216 12.39 -23.16 -6.95
C SER A 216 12.48 -22.66 -5.50
N ARG A 217 13.66 -22.20 -5.06
CA ARG A 217 13.85 -21.63 -3.71
C ARG A 217 13.01 -20.38 -3.47
N LEU A 218 12.90 -19.49 -4.45
CA LEU A 218 12.07 -18.28 -4.32
C LEU A 218 10.59 -18.62 -4.15
N LEU A 219 10.08 -19.56 -4.95
CA LEU A 219 8.68 -20.00 -4.88
C LEU A 219 8.40 -20.74 -3.56
N ALA A 220 9.31 -21.63 -3.13
CA ALA A 220 9.19 -22.32 -1.85
C ALA A 220 9.21 -21.34 -0.67
N LEU A 221 10.09 -20.33 -0.70
CA LEU A 221 10.13 -19.31 0.34
C LEU A 221 8.85 -18.46 0.34
N ALA A 222 8.33 -18.09 -0.83
CA ALA A 222 7.06 -17.41 -0.95
C ALA A 222 5.92 -18.24 -0.35
N ALA A 223 5.88 -19.54 -0.62
CA ALA A 223 4.88 -20.45 -0.04
C ALA A 223 4.98 -20.54 1.49
N VAL A 224 6.20 -20.64 2.05
CA VAL A 224 6.42 -20.66 3.50
C VAL A 224 5.91 -19.38 4.15
N PHE A 225 6.29 -18.21 3.62
CA PHE A 225 5.80 -16.93 4.16
C PHE A 225 4.30 -16.76 4.05
N TYR A 226 3.70 -17.28 2.97
CA TYR A 226 2.25 -17.28 2.76
C TYR A 226 1.51 -18.19 3.75
N VAL A 227 2.04 -19.38 4.04
CA VAL A 227 1.45 -20.27 5.06
C VAL A 227 1.56 -19.63 6.44
N LEU A 228 2.73 -19.07 6.77
CA LEU A 228 2.91 -18.37 8.03
C LEU A 228 1.94 -17.19 8.15
N SER A 229 1.74 -16.41 7.09
CA SER A 229 0.82 -15.28 7.12
C SER A 229 -0.64 -15.66 7.36
N LEU A 230 -1.05 -16.87 6.98
CA LEU A 230 -2.37 -17.43 7.32
C LEU A 230 -2.45 -17.93 8.77
N MET A 231 -1.36 -18.41 9.36
CA MET A 231 -1.33 -18.96 10.72
C MET A 231 -1.24 -17.89 11.80
N PHE A 232 -0.55 -16.78 11.52
CA PHE A 232 -0.32 -15.73 12.51
C PHE A 232 -1.60 -15.14 13.13
N PRO A 233 -2.66 -14.81 12.37
CA PRO A 233 -3.90 -14.30 12.96
C PRO A 233 -4.57 -15.29 13.92
N LEU A 234 -4.37 -16.61 13.75
CA LEU A 234 -4.89 -17.63 14.67
C LEU A 234 -4.18 -17.61 16.04
N LEU A 235 -2.96 -17.05 16.11
CA LEU A 235 -2.22 -16.90 17.37
C LEU A 235 -2.70 -15.73 18.21
N THR A 236 -3.49 -14.81 17.64
CA THR A 236 -3.97 -13.60 18.32
C THR A 236 -4.71 -13.95 19.62
N GLU A 237 -5.67 -14.88 19.54
CA GLU A 237 -6.51 -15.24 20.67
C GLU A 237 -5.75 -16.00 21.79
N PRO A 238 -4.95 -17.04 21.49
CA PRO A 238 -4.11 -17.69 22.50
C PRO A 238 -3.15 -16.73 23.21
N VAL A 239 -2.52 -15.81 22.46
CA VAL A 239 -1.58 -14.83 23.03
C VAL A 239 -2.33 -13.82 23.88
N ARG A 240 -3.51 -13.34 23.43
CA ARG A 240 -4.37 -12.46 24.21
C ARG A 240 -4.72 -13.07 25.57
N ARG A 241 -5.24 -14.30 25.59
CA ARG A 241 -5.57 -15.04 26.83
C ARG A 241 -4.35 -15.30 27.71
N TRP A 242 -3.17 -15.46 27.13
CA TRP A 242 -1.93 -15.59 27.89
C TRP A 242 -1.55 -14.27 28.56
N VAL A 243 -1.61 -13.14 27.84
CA VAL A 243 -1.33 -11.81 28.40
C VAL A 243 -2.32 -11.47 29.52
N GLU A 244 -3.61 -11.74 29.32
CA GLU A 244 -4.67 -11.53 30.33
C GLU A 244 -4.45 -12.35 31.61
N ARG A 245 -3.80 -13.52 31.53
CA ARG A 245 -3.49 -14.35 32.71
C ARG A 245 -2.24 -13.93 33.46
N VAL A 246 -1.24 -13.38 32.76
CA VAL A 246 0.07 -13.07 33.36
C VAL A 246 0.08 -11.73 34.10
N LYS A 247 -0.84 -10.82 33.78
CA LYS A 247 -0.93 -9.51 34.43
C LYS A 247 -2.36 -9.26 34.91
N ASP A 248 -2.51 -8.68 36.11
CA ASP A 248 -3.78 -8.08 36.60
C ASP A 248 -4.22 -6.99 35.61
N TRP A 249 -4.88 -7.42 34.54
CA TRP A 249 -5.22 -6.61 33.36
C TRP A 249 -6.17 -5.47 33.71
N THR A 250 -6.97 -5.64 34.75
CA THR A 250 -7.80 -4.60 35.34
C THR A 250 -7.00 -3.37 35.76
N ARG A 251 -5.73 -3.47 36.17
CA ARG A 251 -4.89 -2.28 36.43
C ARG A 251 -4.52 -1.50 35.16
N TYR A 252 -4.56 -2.13 33.99
CA TYR A 252 -4.13 -1.55 32.71
C TYR A 252 -5.27 -0.80 32.00
N GLN A 253 -6.51 -1.31 32.05
CA GLN A 253 -7.69 -0.59 31.55
C GLN A 253 -8.00 0.71 32.31
N TYR A 254 -7.49 0.85 33.55
CA TYR A 254 -7.58 2.09 34.34
C TYR A 254 -6.30 2.96 34.26
N ALA A 255 -5.22 2.48 33.66
CA ALA A 255 -4.00 3.27 33.46
C ALA A 255 -4.14 4.30 32.34
N THR A 256 -5.10 4.09 31.44
CA THR A 256 -5.59 5.10 30.49
C THR A 256 -6.01 6.36 31.23
N ASP A 257 -6.87 6.27 32.24
CA ASP A 257 -7.25 7.45 33.05
C ASP A 257 -6.05 8.10 33.76
N LYS A 258 -5.02 7.32 34.11
CA LYS A 258 -3.77 7.82 34.69
C LYS A 258 -2.81 8.49 33.70
N PHE A 259 -2.99 8.37 32.38
CA PHE A 259 -2.17 9.13 31.42
C PHE A 259 -2.43 10.64 31.45
N THR A 260 -3.49 11.08 32.14
CA THR A 260 -3.69 12.50 32.47
C THR A 260 -2.71 13.01 33.54
N ASN A 261 -2.12 12.11 34.35
CA ASN A 261 -1.03 12.43 35.27
C ASN A 261 0.32 12.16 34.60
N ILE A 262 0.95 13.25 34.16
CA ILE A 262 2.29 13.29 33.53
C ILE A 262 3.42 12.82 34.47
N ASP A 263 3.11 12.58 35.74
CA ASP A 263 4.04 12.00 36.71
C ASP A 263 4.32 10.50 36.49
N SER A 264 3.57 9.83 35.60
CA SER A 264 3.96 8.47 35.18
C SER A 264 5.28 8.53 34.42
N SER A 265 6.27 7.80 34.91
CA SER A 265 7.60 7.83 34.32
C SER A 265 7.54 7.32 32.88
N PHE A 266 8.40 7.84 31.99
CA PHE A 266 8.53 7.34 30.62
C PHE A 266 8.68 5.80 30.58
N GLY A 267 9.32 5.20 31.60
CA GLY A 267 9.44 3.76 31.75
C GLY A 267 8.11 3.03 31.97
N ASP A 268 7.19 3.61 32.74
CA ASP A 268 5.85 3.05 32.98
C ASP A 268 5.08 2.97 31.66
N TRP A 269 5.10 4.05 30.86
CA TRP A 269 4.47 4.05 29.54
C TRP A 269 4.97 2.90 28.68
N TYR A 270 6.29 2.70 28.55
CA TYR A 270 6.84 1.57 27.78
C TYR A 270 6.44 0.21 28.33
N SER A 271 6.40 0.05 29.65
CA SER A 271 6.01 -1.22 30.28
C SER A 271 4.55 -1.60 29.99
N LEU A 272 3.70 -0.58 29.77
CA LEU A 272 2.28 -0.72 29.43
C LEU A 272 2.06 -1.06 27.94
N GLN A 273 2.94 -0.58 27.05
CA GLN A 273 2.90 -0.86 25.61
C GLN A 273 3.05 -2.35 25.29
N TRP A 274 4.01 -3.03 25.92
CA TRP A 274 4.39 -4.38 25.53
C TRP A 274 3.25 -5.40 25.60
N PRO A 275 2.48 -5.50 26.72
CA PRO A 275 1.34 -6.40 26.79
C PRO A 275 0.27 -6.07 25.76
N GLN A 276 -0.01 -4.79 25.54
CA GLN A 276 -1.03 -4.29 24.61
C GLN A 276 -0.71 -4.63 23.15
N ILE A 277 0.55 -4.47 22.77
CA ILE A 277 1.09 -4.84 21.47
C ILE A 277 1.05 -6.36 21.27
N LEU A 278 1.47 -7.13 22.28
CA LEU A 278 1.51 -8.59 22.21
C LEU A 278 0.11 -9.22 22.24
N SER A 279 -0.82 -8.68 23.02
CA SER A 279 -2.17 -9.22 23.18
C SER A 279 -3.05 -9.04 21.95
N GLY A 280 -2.58 -8.32 20.93
CA GLY A 280 -3.30 -8.17 19.66
C GLY A 280 -4.49 -7.20 19.71
N TRP A 281 -4.72 -6.54 20.85
CA TRP A 281 -5.79 -5.55 21.00
C TRP A 281 -5.60 -4.33 20.09
N PHE A 282 -4.35 -3.97 19.76
CA PHE A 282 -4.02 -2.77 19.00
C PHE A 282 -3.05 -3.05 17.88
N MET A 283 -3.42 -2.64 16.66
CA MET A 283 -2.73 -3.00 15.42
C MET A 283 -2.06 -4.37 15.55
N GLY A 284 -2.86 -5.37 15.95
CA GLY A 284 -2.33 -6.56 16.61
C GLY A 284 -1.12 -7.07 15.86
N VAL A 285 0.02 -7.22 16.56
CA VAL A 285 1.26 -7.61 15.89
C VAL A 285 0.99 -8.83 15.04
N PHE A 286 0.20 -9.78 15.52
CA PHE A 286 -0.15 -11.00 14.81
C PHE A 286 -0.89 -10.80 13.48
N PRO A 287 -2.06 -10.15 13.40
CA PRO A 287 -2.71 -9.88 12.12
C PRO A 287 -1.81 -9.05 11.19
N PHE A 288 -1.34 -7.87 11.61
CA PHE A 288 -0.58 -7.02 10.68
C PHE A 288 0.79 -7.60 10.31
N PHE A 289 1.44 -8.37 11.19
CA PHE A 289 2.63 -9.14 10.83
C PHE A 289 2.30 -10.23 9.81
N GLY A 290 1.14 -10.88 9.93
CA GLY A 290 0.61 -11.76 8.89
C GLY A 290 0.53 -11.05 7.54
N ALA A 291 -0.12 -9.89 7.46
CA ALA A 291 -0.17 -9.08 6.24
C ALA A 291 1.24 -8.72 5.73
N MET A 292 2.18 -8.41 6.62
CA MET A 292 3.58 -8.13 6.27
C MET A 292 4.27 -9.35 5.64
N LEU A 293 4.12 -10.53 6.23
CA LEU A 293 4.67 -11.79 5.71
C LEU A 293 4.05 -12.15 4.36
N GLN A 294 2.74 -11.91 4.20
CA GLN A 294 2.08 -12.07 2.91
C GLN A 294 2.68 -11.12 1.86
N GLY A 295 2.91 -9.87 2.25
CA GLY A 295 3.69 -8.92 1.49
C GLY A 295 5.03 -9.52 1.06
N VAL A 296 5.83 -10.03 2.00
CA VAL A 296 7.12 -10.67 1.70
C VAL A 296 6.99 -11.79 0.68
N SER A 297 5.92 -12.60 0.76
CA SER A 297 5.59 -13.62 -0.23
C SER A 297 5.33 -13.03 -1.62
N ILE A 298 4.50 -11.98 -1.72
CA ILE A 298 4.26 -11.23 -2.98
C ILE A 298 5.57 -10.70 -3.55
N GLY A 299 6.40 -10.08 -2.72
CA GLY A 299 7.71 -9.57 -3.12
C GLY A 299 8.65 -10.65 -3.67
N ALA A 300 8.68 -11.82 -3.03
CA ALA A 300 9.45 -12.97 -3.48
C ALA A 300 8.93 -13.53 -4.83
N MET A 301 7.60 -13.56 -5.03
CA MET A 301 6.98 -13.95 -6.31
C MET A 301 7.29 -12.97 -7.44
N LEU A 302 7.23 -11.67 -7.19
CA LEU A 302 7.62 -10.65 -8.15
C LEU A 302 9.11 -10.76 -8.50
N ARG A 303 9.97 -11.02 -7.51
CA ARG A 303 11.39 -11.26 -7.76
C ARG A 303 11.62 -12.51 -8.60
N TYR A 304 10.86 -13.57 -8.37
CA TYR A 304 10.89 -14.78 -9.19
C TYR A 304 10.52 -14.48 -10.66
N ALA A 305 9.46 -13.70 -10.90
CA ALA A 305 9.07 -13.30 -12.25
C ALA A 305 10.22 -12.53 -12.95
N CYS A 306 10.77 -11.55 -12.24
CA CYS A 306 11.89 -10.74 -12.72
C CYS A 306 13.16 -11.57 -12.99
N ASP A 307 13.58 -12.45 -12.08
CA ASP A 307 14.74 -13.34 -12.27
C ASP A 307 14.54 -14.32 -13.44
N THR A 308 13.29 -14.71 -13.70
CA THR A 308 12.95 -15.60 -14.80
C THR A 308 13.10 -14.90 -16.14
N LYS A 309 12.64 -13.64 -16.22
CA LYS A 309 12.82 -12.78 -17.39
C LYS A 309 14.29 -12.48 -17.69
N GLU A 310 15.07 -12.05 -16.69
CA GLU A 310 16.50 -11.73 -16.86
C GLU A 310 17.32 -12.95 -17.34
N GLY A 311 16.95 -14.17 -16.90
CA GLY A 311 17.62 -15.39 -17.34
C GLY A 311 17.35 -15.78 -18.80
N VAL A 312 16.17 -15.44 -19.34
CA VAL A 312 15.84 -15.69 -20.76
C VAL A 312 16.58 -14.71 -21.67
N GLU A 313 16.74 -13.46 -21.24
CA GLU A 313 17.43 -12.44 -22.03
C GLU A 313 18.94 -12.69 -22.13
N GLY A 314 19.58 -13.19 -21.06
CA GLY A 314 21.03 -13.44 -21.05
C GLY A 314 21.50 -14.66 -21.85
N GLU A 315 20.61 -15.59 -22.19
CA GLU A 315 20.95 -16.77 -23.03
C GLU A 315 20.76 -16.50 -24.53
N GLY A 316 20.10 -15.40 -24.89
CA GLY A 316 19.66 -15.09 -26.26
C GLY A 316 20.37 -13.92 -26.95
N GLU A 317 21.45 -13.35 -26.38
CA GLU A 317 22.21 -12.25 -27.03
C GLU A 317 22.97 -12.65 -28.31
N GLY A 318 22.77 -13.88 -28.82
CA GLY A 318 23.20 -14.26 -30.16
C GLY A 318 22.29 -13.67 -31.23
N GLU A 319 22.55 -12.42 -31.64
CA GLU A 319 22.20 -11.64 -32.87
C GLU A 319 20.88 -11.88 -33.64
N GLY A 320 19.99 -12.76 -33.21
CA GLY A 320 18.68 -12.95 -33.83
C GLY A 320 17.65 -12.04 -33.19
N GLU A 321 17.18 -11.04 -33.93
CA GLU A 321 15.96 -10.25 -33.63
C GLU A 321 14.68 -11.12 -33.71
N GLY A 322 14.69 -12.27 -33.03
CA GLY A 322 13.54 -13.13 -32.92
C GLY A 322 12.45 -12.48 -32.07
N PRO A 323 11.17 -12.70 -32.40
CA PRO A 323 10.05 -12.14 -31.65
C PRO A 323 10.10 -12.63 -30.19
N LYS A 324 10.28 -11.68 -29.25
CA LYS A 324 10.23 -11.94 -27.80
C LYS A 324 8.81 -12.38 -27.40
N VAL A 325 8.54 -13.68 -27.43
CA VAL A 325 7.29 -14.29 -26.95
C VAL A 325 7.05 -13.91 -25.48
N GLU A 326 5.81 -13.56 -25.10
CA GLU A 326 5.44 -13.31 -23.70
C GLU A 326 5.89 -14.50 -22.86
N SER A 327 6.72 -14.27 -21.84
CA SER A 327 7.21 -15.39 -21.04
C SER A 327 6.00 -16.04 -20.36
N PRO A 328 5.70 -17.34 -20.59
CA PRO A 328 4.57 -18.02 -19.95
C PRO A 328 4.63 -17.96 -18.41
N HIS A 329 5.80 -17.59 -17.87
CA HIS A 329 6.07 -17.38 -16.46
C HIS A 329 5.46 -16.09 -15.87
N SER A 330 5.45 -14.96 -16.57
CA SER A 330 4.85 -13.71 -16.05
C SER A 330 3.35 -13.88 -15.85
N ALA A 331 2.65 -14.44 -16.85
CA ALA A 331 1.23 -14.78 -16.77
C ALA A 331 0.95 -15.80 -15.65
N ARG A 332 1.84 -16.78 -15.45
CA ARG A 332 1.71 -17.76 -14.35
C ARG A 332 1.85 -17.10 -12.98
N VAL A 333 2.84 -16.22 -12.79
CA VAL A 333 3.03 -15.50 -11.53
C VAL A 333 1.84 -14.59 -11.25
N TYR A 334 1.34 -13.87 -12.25
CA TYR A 334 0.15 -13.04 -12.10
C TYR A 334 -1.07 -13.87 -11.68
N ARG A 335 -1.31 -15.03 -12.30
CA ARG A 335 -2.36 -15.96 -11.88
C ARG A 335 -2.16 -16.45 -10.44
N LEU A 336 -0.93 -16.80 -10.05
CA LEU A 336 -0.64 -17.21 -8.67
C LEU A 336 -0.92 -16.09 -7.66
N LEU A 337 -0.61 -14.84 -8.00
CA LEU A 337 -0.94 -13.68 -7.15
C LEU A 337 -2.46 -13.55 -6.96
N TRP A 338 -3.27 -13.69 -8.02
CA TRP A 338 -4.74 -13.71 -7.90
C TRP A 338 -5.25 -14.86 -7.03
N LEU A 339 -4.74 -16.07 -7.28
CA LEU A 339 -5.11 -17.25 -6.51
C LEU A 339 -4.71 -17.13 -5.03
N SER A 340 -3.67 -16.35 -4.70
CA SER A 340 -3.26 -16.11 -3.32
C SER A 340 -4.27 -15.33 -2.47
N ALA A 341 -5.27 -14.70 -3.08
CA ALA A 341 -6.36 -14.09 -2.31
C ALA A 341 -7.42 -15.10 -1.85
N ILE A 342 -7.56 -16.24 -2.56
CA ILE A 342 -8.63 -17.23 -2.31
C ILE A 342 -8.49 -17.87 -0.92
N PRO A 343 -7.31 -18.37 -0.48
CA PRO A 343 -7.23 -18.98 0.84
C PRO A 343 -7.48 -17.99 1.98
N TYR A 344 -7.18 -16.69 1.80
CA TYR A 344 -7.58 -15.65 2.78
C TYR A 344 -9.10 -15.51 2.87
N ALA A 345 -9.80 -15.44 1.73
CA ALA A 345 -11.25 -15.40 1.71
C ALA A 345 -11.85 -16.66 2.38
N LEU A 346 -11.33 -17.83 2.03
CA LEU A 346 -11.76 -19.10 2.62
C LEU A 346 -11.52 -19.13 4.14
N MET A 347 -10.34 -18.68 4.61
CA MET A 347 -10.08 -18.57 6.06
C MET A 347 -11.03 -17.59 6.75
N GLY A 348 -11.38 -16.48 6.09
CA GLY A 348 -12.39 -15.55 6.60
C GLY A 348 -13.76 -16.19 6.74
N VAL A 349 -14.20 -16.95 5.73
CA VAL A 349 -15.47 -17.70 5.77
C VAL A 349 -15.44 -18.79 6.84
N ILE A 350 -14.37 -19.59 6.89
CA ILE A 350 -14.21 -20.68 7.87
C ILE A 350 -14.21 -20.12 9.30
N THR A 351 -13.42 -19.08 9.57
CA THR A 351 -13.39 -18.47 10.90
C THR A 351 -14.74 -17.84 11.26
N THR A 352 -15.40 -17.15 10.33
CA THR A 352 -16.78 -16.64 10.55
C THR A 352 -17.73 -17.77 10.92
N ALA A 353 -17.69 -18.89 10.20
CA ALA A 353 -18.55 -20.04 10.47
C ALA A 353 -18.25 -20.68 11.83
N VAL A 354 -16.97 -20.86 12.18
CA VAL A 354 -16.56 -21.41 13.48
C VAL A 354 -17.00 -20.51 14.63
N TYR A 355 -16.79 -19.19 14.52
CA TYR A 355 -17.23 -18.24 15.55
C TYR A 355 -18.75 -18.11 15.63
N GLY A 356 -19.44 -18.16 14.49
CA GLY A 356 -20.90 -18.17 14.46
C GLY A 356 -21.48 -19.42 15.13
N LEU A 357 -20.89 -20.59 14.88
CA LEU A 357 -21.28 -21.84 15.55
C LEU A 357 -20.97 -21.79 17.06
N ASP A 358 -19.80 -21.30 17.46
CA ASP A 358 -19.44 -21.14 18.87
C ASP A 358 -20.43 -20.21 19.59
N ALA A 359 -20.81 -19.09 18.99
CA ALA A 359 -21.81 -18.17 19.54
C ALA A 359 -23.19 -18.82 19.67
N LEU A 360 -23.62 -19.61 18.67
CA LEU A 360 -24.89 -20.36 18.72
C LEU A 360 -24.88 -21.44 19.81
N ILE A 361 -23.72 -22.04 20.10
CA ILE A 361 -23.57 -23.13 21.08
C ILE A 361 -23.39 -22.60 22.50
N THR A 362 -22.61 -21.54 22.70
CA THR A 362 -22.12 -21.14 24.02
C THR A 362 -23.04 -20.20 24.79
N SER A 363 -23.94 -19.43 24.15
CA SER A 363 -25.03 -18.80 24.89
C SER A 363 -26.14 -18.13 24.03
N PRO A 364 -27.41 -18.50 24.26
CA PRO A 364 -28.54 -17.62 24.01
C PRO A 364 -28.66 -16.47 25.03
N ASP A 365 -28.04 -16.59 26.22
CA ASP A 365 -28.34 -15.76 27.41
C ASP A 365 -27.22 -14.78 27.81
N THR A 366 -25.98 -14.92 27.30
CA THR A 366 -24.94 -13.94 27.59
C THR A 366 -25.20 -12.64 26.81
N LYS A 367 -25.62 -11.59 27.53
CA LYS A 367 -25.69 -10.20 27.08
C LYS A 367 -24.34 -9.58 26.66
N VAL A 368 -23.29 -10.37 26.52
CA VAL A 368 -22.02 -9.88 25.96
C VAL A 368 -22.23 -9.80 24.47
N ASP A 369 -22.33 -8.57 23.95
CA ASP A 369 -22.57 -8.30 22.53
C ASP A 369 -21.57 -9.09 21.66
N PRO A 370 -22.00 -10.23 21.06
CA PRO A 370 -21.10 -11.11 20.33
C PRO A 370 -20.50 -10.40 19.11
N ALA A 371 -21.14 -9.33 18.65
CA ALA A 371 -20.68 -8.54 17.52
C ALA A 371 -19.32 -7.87 17.79
N CYS A 372 -19.00 -7.48 19.03
CA CYS A 372 -17.82 -6.67 19.31
C CYS A 372 -16.52 -7.48 19.54
N GLN A 373 -16.60 -8.74 19.98
CA GLN A 373 -15.40 -9.56 20.29
C GLN A 373 -15.12 -10.66 19.25
N PHE A 374 -16.14 -11.17 18.56
CA PHE A 374 -16.00 -12.31 17.65
C PHE A 374 -15.68 -11.93 16.20
N MET A 375 -15.81 -10.64 15.83
CA MET A 375 -15.66 -10.23 14.43
C MET A 375 -14.22 -9.90 13.99
N ALA A 376 -13.26 -9.69 14.90
CA ALA A 376 -11.95 -9.15 14.54
C ALA A 376 -11.11 -10.09 13.63
N VAL A 377 -11.06 -11.39 13.92
CA VAL A 377 -10.25 -12.36 13.15
C VAL A 377 -10.86 -12.66 11.77
N PRO A 378 -12.17 -12.96 11.65
CA PRO A 378 -12.78 -13.17 10.34
C PRO A 378 -12.78 -11.92 9.46
N GLN A 379 -13.09 -10.75 10.03
CA GLN A 379 -12.98 -9.48 9.31
C GLN A 379 -11.57 -9.26 8.80
N TYR A 380 -10.55 -9.56 9.62
CA TYR A 380 -9.15 -9.44 9.19
C TYR A 380 -8.84 -10.31 7.96
N TYR A 381 -9.25 -11.58 7.93
CA TYR A 381 -9.00 -12.46 6.79
C TYR A 381 -9.73 -11.99 5.51
N ILE A 382 -10.97 -11.53 5.65
CA ILE A 382 -11.74 -10.96 4.54
C ILE A 382 -11.07 -9.69 4.02
N LEU A 383 -10.70 -8.76 4.91
CA LEU A 383 -10.00 -7.54 4.56
C LEU A 383 -8.67 -7.84 3.87
N CYS A 384 -7.85 -8.75 4.41
CA CYS A 384 -6.60 -9.16 3.77
C CYS A 384 -6.81 -9.77 2.39
N SER A 385 -7.89 -10.55 2.19
CA SER A 385 -8.22 -11.06 0.86
C SER A 385 -8.50 -9.91 -0.12
N LEU A 386 -9.35 -8.95 0.28
CA LEU A 386 -9.68 -7.78 -0.53
C LEU A 386 -8.46 -6.90 -0.81
N GLU A 387 -7.61 -6.68 0.19
CA GLU A 387 -6.34 -5.95 0.04
C GLU A 387 -5.42 -6.66 -0.96
N THR A 388 -5.32 -7.99 -0.87
CA THR A 388 -4.51 -8.81 -1.79
C THR A 388 -5.03 -8.73 -3.23
N LEU A 389 -6.35 -8.79 -3.41
CA LEU A 389 -6.99 -8.58 -4.70
C LEU A 389 -6.71 -7.17 -5.22
N GLY A 390 -6.82 -6.16 -4.35
CA GLY A 390 -6.50 -4.77 -4.67
C GLY A 390 -5.04 -4.59 -5.12
N VAL A 391 -4.07 -5.08 -4.35
CA VAL A 391 -2.65 -5.05 -4.71
C VAL A 391 -2.40 -5.79 -6.02
N THR A 392 -2.99 -6.97 -6.20
CA THR A 392 -2.81 -7.77 -7.41
C THR A 392 -3.43 -7.10 -8.64
N PHE A 393 -4.64 -6.55 -8.51
CA PHE A 393 -5.29 -5.78 -9.55
C PHE A 393 -4.43 -4.59 -9.95
N MET A 394 -3.91 -3.83 -8.99
CA MET A 394 -3.04 -2.68 -9.24
C MET A 394 -1.71 -3.10 -9.90
N LEU A 395 -1.14 -4.25 -9.52
CA LEU A 395 0.00 -4.81 -10.25
C LEU A 395 -0.34 -5.15 -11.70
N GLY A 396 -1.53 -5.69 -11.94
CA GLY A 396 -2.03 -5.92 -13.30
C GLY A 396 -2.16 -4.63 -14.09
N VAL A 397 -2.79 -3.62 -13.49
CA VAL A 397 -2.96 -2.32 -14.12
C VAL A 397 -1.61 -1.67 -14.41
N PHE A 398 -0.65 -1.65 -13.47
CA PHE A 398 0.58 -0.88 -13.63
C PHE A 398 1.77 -1.64 -14.23
N GLU A 399 1.86 -2.96 -14.05
CA GLU A 399 3.00 -3.76 -14.50
C GLU A 399 2.71 -4.67 -15.70
N ARG A 400 1.45 -5.09 -15.95
CA ARG A 400 1.08 -5.91 -17.12
C ARG A 400 0.89 -5.06 -18.38
N VAL A 401 1.90 -4.27 -18.69
CA VAL A 401 1.99 -3.48 -19.92
C VAL A 401 3.41 -3.48 -20.45
N ASP A 402 3.58 -3.03 -21.69
CA ASP A 402 4.90 -2.81 -22.26
C ASP A 402 5.71 -1.79 -21.44
N ARG A 403 7.03 -1.88 -21.52
CA ARG A 403 7.96 -1.03 -20.77
C ARG A 403 7.76 0.47 -21.02
N GLU A 404 7.37 0.87 -22.22
CA GLU A 404 7.17 2.27 -22.57
C GLU A 404 5.92 2.82 -21.87
N THR A 405 4.80 2.10 -21.92
CA THR A 405 3.58 2.41 -21.19
C THR A 405 3.81 2.41 -19.68
N ALA A 406 4.58 1.44 -19.17
CA ALA A 406 4.97 1.40 -17.75
C ALA A 406 5.77 2.65 -17.35
N ALA A 407 6.73 3.08 -18.18
CA ALA A 407 7.51 4.30 -17.95
C ALA A 407 6.63 5.56 -18.02
N ARG A 408 5.72 5.66 -19.00
CA ARG A 408 4.75 6.76 -19.10
C ARG A 408 3.87 6.85 -17.85
N ARG A 409 3.37 5.71 -17.35
CA ARG A 409 2.60 5.65 -16.10
C ARG A 409 3.44 6.01 -14.88
N ALA A 410 4.67 5.54 -14.82
CA ALA A 410 5.62 5.86 -13.74
C ALA A 410 5.88 7.37 -13.62
N ALA A 411 5.94 8.06 -14.76
CA ALA A 411 6.08 9.52 -14.82
C ALA A 411 4.80 10.22 -14.34
N LYS A 412 3.62 9.78 -14.80
CA LYS A 412 2.32 10.35 -14.38
C LYS A 412 2.03 10.16 -12.89
N THR A 413 2.54 9.09 -12.27
CA THR A 413 2.33 8.79 -10.84
C THR A 413 3.39 9.35 -9.92
N LEU A 414 4.34 10.15 -10.43
CA LEU A 414 5.47 10.65 -9.65
C LEU A 414 5.03 11.38 -8.38
N TRP A 415 4.00 12.24 -8.47
CA TRP A 415 3.51 12.99 -7.30
C TRP A 415 3.00 12.07 -6.19
N VAL A 416 2.14 11.08 -6.50
CA VAL A 416 1.63 10.11 -5.51
C VAL A 416 2.78 9.26 -4.93
N ARG A 417 3.78 8.92 -5.74
CA ARG A 417 4.95 8.18 -5.28
C ARG A 417 5.85 8.99 -4.33
N ARG A 418 5.86 10.32 -4.44
CA ARG A 418 6.54 11.18 -3.46
C ARG A 418 5.87 11.08 -2.09
N PHE A 419 4.54 11.05 -2.03
CA PHE A 419 3.81 10.77 -0.78
C PHE A 419 4.21 9.44 -0.13
N SER A 420 4.43 8.38 -0.92
CA SER A 420 4.93 7.12 -0.40
C SER A 420 6.31 7.23 0.27
N THR A 421 7.14 8.19 -0.16
CA THR A 421 8.51 8.37 0.33
C THR A 421 8.52 9.06 1.68
N VAL A 422 7.63 10.02 1.86
CA VAL A 422 7.46 10.72 3.13
C VAL A 422 6.44 10.04 4.02
N SER A 423 5.96 8.84 3.67
CA SER A 423 4.83 8.23 4.40
C SER A 423 5.10 7.97 5.86
N LEU A 424 6.32 7.51 6.18
CA LEU A 424 6.69 7.26 7.56
C LEU A 424 6.85 8.58 8.32
N THR A 425 7.35 9.62 7.63
CA THR A 425 7.36 11.00 8.13
C THR A 425 5.94 11.49 8.42
N VAL A 426 5.02 11.21 7.50
CA VAL A 426 3.61 11.56 7.61
C VAL A 426 3.02 10.91 8.86
N PHE A 427 3.22 9.61 9.08
CA PHE A 427 2.75 8.95 10.30
C PHE A 427 3.40 9.49 11.57
N ALA A 428 4.72 9.70 11.56
CA ALA A 428 5.44 10.18 12.73
C ALA A 428 5.05 11.61 13.12
N LEU A 429 4.80 12.46 12.13
CA LEU A 429 4.50 13.88 12.31
C LEU A 429 3.00 14.19 12.22
N GLU A 430 2.14 13.20 12.12
CA GLU A 430 0.69 13.40 11.93
C GLU A 430 0.11 14.33 12.98
N PHE A 431 0.46 14.09 14.24
CA PHE A 431 0.06 14.94 15.35
C PHE A 431 0.60 16.39 15.23
N CYS A 432 1.84 16.55 14.78
CA CYS A 432 2.47 17.87 14.61
C CYS A 432 1.82 18.68 13.49
N VAL A 433 1.16 18.02 12.54
CA VAL A 433 0.46 18.66 11.42
C VAL A 433 -1.01 18.88 11.73
N GLU A 434 -1.71 17.85 12.22
CA GLU A 434 -3.14 17.93 12.54
C GLU A 434 -3.44 18.77 13.79
N GLY A 435 -2.52 18.78 14.76
CA GLY A 435 -2.66 19.55 16.01
C GLY A 435 -2.82 21.05 15.73
N PRO A 436 -1.90 21.71 15.02
CA PRO A 436 -2.03 23.10 14.61
C PRO A 436 -3.25 23.40 13.75
N VAL A 437 -3.61 22.54 12.79
CA VAL A 437 -4.83 22.72 11.97
C VAL A 437 -6.07 22.77 12.87
N THR A 438 -6.17 21.84 13.81
CA THR A 438 -7.28 21.78 14.76
C THR A 438 -7.26 22.96 15.72
N TYR A 439 -6.07 23.39 16.16
CA TYR A 439 -5.91 24.59 16.97
C TYR A 439 -6.37 25.84 16.24
N MET A 440 -6.02 26.02 14.97
CA MET A 440 -6.46 27.16 14.17
C MET A 440 -7.98 27.17 14.00
N LEU A 441 -8.59 26.00 13.77
CA LEU A 441 -10.04 25.85 13.69
C LEU A 441 -10.76 26.23 15.00
N ARG A 442 -10.07 26.21 16.14
CA ARG A 442 -10.60 26.65 17.44
C ARG A 442 -10.74 28.18 17.57
N PHE A 443 -9.94 28.95 16.83
CA PHE A 443 -10.00 30.42 16.86
C PHE A 443 -11.01 31.00 15.88
N TRP A 444 -11.68 30.15 15.10
CA TRP A 444 -12.87 30.57 14.39
C TRP A 444 -14.02 30.76 15.37
N ASP A 445 -14.92 31.70 15.04
CA ASP A 445 -16.03 32.17 15.87
C ASP A 445 -16.80 31.01 16.53
N GLU A 446 -17.35 31.18 17.73
CA GLU A 446 -18.13 30.14 18.42
C GLU A 446 -19.32 29.67 17.57
N ASP A 447 -19.86 30.55 16.72
CA ASP A 447 -20.88 30.21 15.73
C ASP A 447 -20.34 29.33 14.60
N ILE A 448 -19.09 29.54 14.18
CA ILE A 448 -18.39 28.69 13.20
C ILE A 448 -17.97 27.38 13.84
N VAL A 449 -17.52 27.37 15.10
CA VAL A 449 -17.19 26.15 15.85
C VAL A 449 -18.45 25.34 16.17
N GLY A 450 -19.57 26.00 16.44
CA GLY A 450 -20.90 25.40 16.54
C GLY A 450 -21.38 24.83 15.21
N TRP A 451 -21.07 25.51 14.10
CA TRP A 451 -21.27 25.00 12.74
C TRP A 451 -20.30 23.87 12.38
N MET A 452 -19.11 23.83 12.99
CA MET A 452 -18.05 22.83 12.80
C MET A 452 -18.10 21.67 13.79
N ASN A 453 -19.01 21.71 14.77
CA ASN A 453 -19.36 20.55 15.55
C ASN A 453 -19.77 19.43 14.58
N SER A 454 -19.35 18.21 14.90
CA SER A 454 -19.26 16.98 14.08
C SER A 454 -20.49 16.52 13.26
N ARG A 455 -21.54 17.34 13.21
CA ARG A 455 -22.82 17.12 12.52
C ARG A 455 -22.89 17.80 11.15
N ASN A 456 -21.86 18.55 10.74
CA ASN A 456 -21.86 19.30 9.49
C ASN A 456 -20.77 18.83 8.51
N THR A 457 -21.22 18.26 7.38
CA THR A 457 -20.40 17.80 6.26
C THR A 457 -19.45 18.86 5.73
N TYR A 458 -19.83 20.13 5.70
CA TYR A 458 -18.92 21.19 5.24
C TYR A 458 -17.70 21.37 6.16
N ALA A 459 -17.88 21.18 7.46
CA ALA A 459 -16.79 21.23 8.43
C ALA A 459 -15.83 20.04 8.28
N ILE A 460 -16.39 18.85 8.05
CA ILE A 460 -15.60 17.64 7.76
C ILE A 460 -14.80 17.86 6.47
N LEU A 461 -15.43 18.39 5.42
CA LEU A 461 -14.75 18.70 4.15
C LEU A 461 -13.66 19.77 4.31
N ALA A 462 -13.92 20.84 5.06
CA ALA A 462 -12.93 21.88 5.34
C ALA A 462 -11.73 21.31 6.12
N ARG A 463 -11.97 20.47 7.13
CA ARG A 463 -10.91 19.77 7.87
C ARG A 463 -10.10 18.86 6.95
N CYS A 464 -10.76 18.01 6.15
CA CYS A 464 -10.09 17.16 5.18
C CYS A 464 -9.23 17.98 4.20
N PHE A 465 -9.75 19.10 3.70
CA PHE A 465 -9.01 20.00 2.81
C PHE A 465 -7.78 20.60 3.49
N LEU A 466 -7.92 21.15 4.70
CA LEU A 466 -6.81 21.74 5.44
C LEU A 466 -5.74 20.70 5.82
N THR A 467 -6.14 19.49 6.20
CA THR A 467 -5.19 18.41 6.45
C THR A 467 -4.44 18.02 5.18
N LEU A 468 -5.15 17.80 4.06
CA LEU A 468 -4.51 17.46 2.78
C LEU A 468 -3.57 18.58 2.29
N LEU A 469 -3.98 19.84 2.43
CA LEU A 469 -3.16 21.00 2.10
C LEU A 469 -1.89 21.05 2.98
N SER A 470 -2.03 20.84 4.28
CA SER A 470 -0.90 20.84 5.21
C SER A 470 0.09 19.72 4.85
N TRP A 471 -0.41 18.52 4.53
CA TRP A 471 0.43 17.42 4.07
C TRP A 471 1.11 17.67 2.74
N TYR A 472 0.42 18.33 1.82
CA TYR A 472 1.01 18.76 0.56
C TYR A 472 2.18 19.73 0.81
N LEU A 473 2.00 20.73 1.68
CA LEU A 473 3.06 21.67 2.06
C LEU A 473 4.24 20.98 2.76
N VAL A 474 3.97 20.04 3.67
CA VAL A 474 5.02 19.23 4.32
C VAL A 474 5.79 18.41 3.28
N THR A 475 5.10 17.81 2.31
CA THR A 475 5.74 17.05 1.22
C THR A 475 6.61 17.96 0.37
N LEU A 476 6.15 19.17 0.04
CA LEU A 476 6.97 20.16 -0.68
C LEU A 476 8.21 20.59 0.12
N ALA A 477 8.07 20.79 1.44
CA ALA A 477 9.20 21.12 2.30
C ALA A 477 10.24 19.99 2.36
N PHE A 478 9.79 18.73 2.43
CA PHE A 478 10.70 17.59 2.35
C PHE A 478 11.32 17.42 0.96
N ASP A 479 10.57 17.63 -0.12
CA ASP A 479 11.11 17.64 -1.48
C ASP A 479 12.22 18.70 -1.63
N ALA A 480 12.02 19.91 -1.09
CA ALA A 480 13.01 20.99 -1.11
C ALA A 480 14.31 20.63 -0.35
N THR A 481 14.21 19.76 0.65
CA THR A 481 15.38 19.24 1.40
C THR A 481 15.91 17.92 0.84
N GLU A 482 15.47 17.51 -0.36
CA GLU A 482 15.82 16.22 -0.97
C GLU A 482 15.46 15.00 -0.08
N CYS A 483 14.38 15.15 0.69
CA CYS A 483 13.90 14.23 1.71
C CYS A 483 14.92 13.92 2.82
N LYS A 484 15.87 14.84 3.09
CA LYS A 484 16.76 14.75 4.25
C LYS A 484 15.95 14.82 5.54
N PHE A 485 16.46 14.18 6.60
CA PHE A 485 15.84 14.12 7.93
C PHE A 485 14.47 13.42 8.03
N THR A 486 13.93 12.89 6.93
CA THR A 486 12.80 11.95 7.01
C THR A 486 13.21 10.72 7.85
N PRO A 487 12.29 10.05 8.56
CA PRO A 487 12.57 8.78 9.23
C PRO A 487 13.26 7.77 8.31
N ASP A 488 12.80 7.61 7.06
CA ASP A 488 13.44 6.74 6.08
C ASP A 488 14.90 7.14 5.77
N TRP A 489 15.19 8.45 5.74
CA TRP A 489 16.54 8.98 5.62
C TRP A 489 17.38 8.69 6.85
N CYS A 490 16.88 8.98 8.05
CA CYS A 490 17.57 8.69 9.30
C CYS A 490 17.90 7.19 9.42
N LEU A 491 16.96 6.32 9.07
CA LEU A 491 17.15 4.86 9.09
C LEU A 491 18.20 4.40 8.06
N THR A 492 18.16 4.94 6.85
CA THR A 492 19.14 4.63 5.80
C THR A 492 20.52 5.17 6.17
N ALA A 493 20.57 6.37 6.74
CA ALA A 493 21.75 7.02 7.23
C ALA A 493 22.42 6.20 8.35
N MET A 494 21.66 5.86 9.40
CA MET A 494 22.13 4.99 10.48
C MET A 494 22.64 3.65 9.95
N ALA A 495 21.91 3.02 9.02
CA ALA A 495 22.33 1.76 8.43
C ALA A 495 23.67 1.86 7.68
N ARG A 496 23.93 2.98 7.00
CA ARG A 496 25.20 3.24 6.30
C ARG A 496 26.35 3.44 7.28
N VAL A 497 26.13 4.23 8.34
CA VAL A 497 27.12 4.45 9.40
C VAL A 497 27.48 3.14 10.08
N LEU A 498 26.47 2.35 10.47
CA LEU A 498 26.67 1.03 11.08
C LEU A 498 27.35 0.05 10.12
N GLY A 499 27.19 0.24 8.81
CA GLY A 499 27.89 -0.50 7.76
C GLY A 499 29.27 0.05 7.38
N GLY A 500 29.77 1.08 8.05
CA GLY A 500 31.08 1.69 7.79
C GLY A 500 31.17 2.57 6.53
N GLN A 501 30.04 2.94 5.92
CA GLN A 501 30.00 3.83 4.75
C GLN A 501 30.00 5.29 5.18
N LYS A 502 30.89 6.11 4.58
CA LYS A 502 31.09 7.52 4.96
C LYS A 502 30.27 8.53 4.13
N THR A 503 29.69 8.13 3.00
CA THR A 503 29.00 9.04 2.08
C THR A 503 27.48 8.98 2.23
N TRP A 504 26.85 10.16 2.18
CA TRP A 504 25.41 10.34 2.29
C TRP A 504 24.82 10.69 0.93
N ASP A 505 24.38 9.69 0.16
CA ASP A 505 23.59 10.00 -1.04
C ASP A 505 22.18 10.47 -0.62
N PRO A 506 21.64 11.55 -1.21
CA PRO A 506 20.28 12.01 -0.98
C PRO A 506 19.26 10.93 -1.33
N LEU A 507 18.20 10.80 -0.54
CA LEU A 507 17.11 9.85 -0.82
C LEU A 507 16.33 10.25 -2.06
N HIS A 508 16.22 11.55 -2.35
CA HIS A 508 15.56 12.09 -3.55
C HIS A 508 16.02 11.42 -4.85
N TRP A 509 17.30 11.03 -4.97
CA TRP A 509 17.83 10.35 -6.15
C TRP A 509 17.25 8.95 -6.35
N GLN A 510 16.82 8.29 -5.26
CA GLN A 510 16.17 6.98 -5.34
C GLN A 510 14.75 7.04 -5.92
N HIS A 511 14.15 8.23 -6.06
CA HIS A 511 12.77 8.40 -6.50
C HIS A 511 12.66 9.09 -7.86
N THR A 512 13.40 10.17 -8.07
CA THR A 512 13.37 10.94 -9.33
C THR A 512 14.08 10.22 -10.47
N ARG A 513 15.12 9.43 -10.15
CA ARG A 513 15.91 8.67 -11.14
C ARG A 513 15.60 7.18 -11.11
N ALA A 514 14.56 6.76 -10.38
CA ALA A 514 14.21 5.35 -10.24
C ALA A 514 13.86 4.74 -11.60
N VAL A 515 14.54 3.66 -11.98
CA VAL A 515 14.20 2.93 -13.20
C VAL A 515 13.04 2.00 -12.88
N PRO A 516 11.89 2.12 -13.58
CA PRO A 516 10.76 1.26 -13.33
C PRO A 516 11.09 -0.19 -13.66
N VAL A 517 10.76 -1.07 -12.73
CA VAL A 517 10.78 -2.52 -12.96
C VAL A 517 9.35 -2.97 -13.26
N ALA A 518 9.12 -3.42 -14.50
CA ALA A 518 7.90 -4.12 -14.88
C ALA A 518 8.17 -5.64 -14.78
N CYS A 519 7.90 -6.24 -13.61
CA CYS A 519 8.13 -7.68 -13.43
C CYS A 519 7.08 -8.52 -14.17
N LEU A 520 5.93 -7.93 -14.49
CA LEU A 520 4.82 -8.58 -15.18
C LEU A 520 4.63 -8.09 -16.63
N GLU A 521 5.67 -7.50 -17.23
CA GLU A 521 5.60 -6.93 -18.59
C GLU A 521 5.00 -7.92 -19.59
N VAL A 522 4.06 -7.40 -20.38
CA VAL A 522 3.47 -8.09 -21.52
C VAL A 522 4.16 -7.57 -22.78
N ARG A 523 4.41 -8.45 -23.76
CA ARG A 523 5.01 -8.06 -25.03
C ARG A 523 4.16 -6.95 -25.67
N PRO A 524 4.76 -5.87 -26.20
CA PRO A 524 4.02 -4.96 -27.05
C PRO A 524 3.50 -5.72 -28.27
N LYS A 525 2.19 -5.62 -28.55
CA LYS A 525 1.62 -6.13 -29.80
C LYS A 525 2.34 -5.50 -30.98
N THR A 526 2.78 -6.32 -31.94
CA THR A 526 3.38 -5.82 -33.19
C THR A 526 2.37 -4.98 -33.96
N GLU A 527 2.83 -4.11 -34.87
CA GLU A 527 1.91 -3.34 -35.72
C GLU A 527 1.01 -4.28 -36.54
N ALA A 528 1.56 -5.37 -37.07
CA ALA A 528 0.78 -6.40 -37.75
C ALA A 528 -0.29 -7.05 -36.86
N GLU A 529 0.02 -7.36 -35.59
CA GLU A 529 -0.98 -7.88 -34.63
C GLU A 529 -2.05 -6.82 -34.31
N ARG A 530 -1.69 -5.54 -34.27
CA ARG A 530 -2.65 -4.43 -34.05
C ARG A 530 -3.50 -4.17 -35.29
N GLU A 531 -2.95 -4.31 -36.48
CA GLU A 531 -3.66 -4.17 -37.75
C GLU A 531 -4.64 -5.33 -37.94
N GLY A 532 -4.21 -6.58 -37.69
CA GLY A 532 -5.09 -7.74 -37.69
C GLY A 532 -6.26 -7.60 -36.71
N GLU A 533 -6.02 -7.13 -35.48
CA GLU A 533 -7.13 -6.87 -34.53
C GLU A 533 -8.06 -5.74 -34.98
N ARG A 534 -7.54 -4.72 -35.69
CA ARG A 534 -8.41 -3.67 -36.25
C ARG A 534 -9.26 -4.23 -37.37
N GLU A 535 -8.70 -5.07 -38.23
CA GLU A 535 -9.43 -5.76 -39.29
C GLU A 535 -10.52 -6.67 -38.69
N ASP A 536 -10.19 -7.47 -37.68
CA ASP A 536 -11.15 -8.34 -36.98
C ASP A 536 -12.30 -7.55 -36.33
N VAL A 537 -12.00 -6.40 -35.71
CA VAL A 537 -13.03 -5.52 -35.12
C VAL A 537 -13.88 -4.86 -36.20
N HIS A 538 -13.27 -4.42 -37.31
CA HIS A 538 -14.01 -3.85 -38.43
C HIS A 538 -14.89 -4.90 -39.13
N GLU A 539 -14.43 -6.14 -39.24
CA GLU A 539 -15.19 -7.24 -39.81
C GLU A 539 -16.35 -7.64 -38.88
N ALA A 540 -16.12 -7.76 -37.58
CA ALA A 540 -17.18 -8.03 -36.60
C ALA A 540 -18.28 -6.94 -36.61
N VAL A 541 -17.89 -5.66 -36.70
CA VAL A 541 -18.85 -4.55 -36.81
C VAL A 541 -19.56 -4.54 -38.17
N ALA A 542 -18.88 -4.90 -39.26
CA ALA A 542 -19.49 -5.00 -40.59
C ALA A 542 -20.51 -6.14 -40.68
N VAL A 543 -20.26 -7.28 -40.03
CA VAL A 543 -21.20 -8.41 -39.98
C VAL A 543 -22.46 -8.02 -39.22
N ASP A 544 -22.34 -7.37 -38.06
CA ASP A 544 -23.48 -6.95 -37.21
C ASP A 544 -24.37 -5.90 -37.93
N VAL A 545 -23.76 -4.97 -38.68
CA VAL A 545 -24.51 -4.01 -39.52
C VAL A 545 -25.24 -4.75 -40.66
N SER A 546 -24.62 -5.76 -41.28
CA SER A 546 -25.24 -6.51 -42.38
C SER A 546 -26.41 -7.40 -41.93
N GLU A 547 -26.40 -7.90 -40.69
CA GLU A 547 -27.51 -8.64 -40.11
C GLU A 547 -28.67 -7.70 -39.73
N SER A 548 -28.38 -6.52 -39.17
CA SER A 548 -29.42 -5.52 -38.86
C SER A 548 -30.18 -5.00 -40.11
N VAL A 549 -29.52 -4.99 -41.29
CA VAL A 549 -30.14 -4.59 -42.56
C VAL A 549 -30.99 -5.72 -43.17
N LYS A 550 -30.67 -6.99 -42.87
CA LYS A 550 -31.46 -8.14 -43.35
C LYS A 550 -32.74 -8.36 -42.56
N GLU A 551 -32.79 -7.99 -41.28
CA GLU A 551 -34.00 -8.10 -40.46
C GLU A 551 -35.00 -6.95 -40.68
N GLY A 552 -34.65 -5.91 -41.43
CA GLY A 552 -35.56 -4.80 -41.80
C GLY A 552 -36.47 -5.07 -43.01
N GLY A 553 -36.36 -6.22 -43.67
CA GLY A 553 -37.04 -6.51 -44.92
C GLY A 553 -38.27 -7.40 -44.80
N THR A 554 -39.39 -6.92 -44.26
CA THR A 554 -40.77 -7.32 -44.67
C THR A 554 -41.87 -6.57 -43.90
N SER A 555 -42.31 -5.42 -44.40
CA SER A 555 -43.72 -5.02 -44.53
C SER A 555 -43.72 -3.74 -45.39
N GLY A 556 -44.34 -3.73 -46.57
CA GLY A 556 -45.79 -3.56 -46.71
C GLY A 556 -46.07 -2.09 -47.03
N GLY A 557 -46.25 -1.77 -48.30
CA GLY A 557 -46.24 -0.41 -48.82
C GLY A 557 -47.45 0.46 -48.46
N ALA A 558 -47.23 1.77 -48.54
CA ALA A 558 -48.24 2.76 -48.91
C ALA A 558 -47.54 3.84 -49.75
N ALA A 559 -48.04 4.03 -50.98
CA ALA A 559 -47.62 5.10 -51.86
C ALA A 559 -48.05 6.44 -51.26
N VAL A 560 -47.10 7.36 -51.07
CA VAL A 560 -47.36 8.77 -50.83
C VAL A 560 -46.48 9.55 -51.79
N GLU A 561 -47.14 10.32 -52.65
CA GLU A 561 -46.56 11.23 -53.62
C GLU A 561 -45.66 12.28 -52.95
N SER A 562 -44.61 12.68 -53.66
CA SER A 562 -43.75 13.81 -53.30
C SER A 562 -44.54 15.13 -53.24
N PRO A 563 -44.05 16.16 -52.54
CA PRO A 563 -43.16 17.06 -53.27
C PRO A 563 -41.99 17.64 -52.46
N ASP A 564 -40.97 18.02 -53.25
CA ASP A 564 -40.01 19.09 -53.04
C ASP A 564 -39.02 19.05 -51.87
N GLY A 565 -37.74 19.06 -52.25
CA GLY A 565 -36.83 20.07 -51.70
C GLY A 565 -35.53 19.58 -51.09
N LEU A 566 -34.45 20.00 -51.74
CA LEU A 566 -33.10 20.22 -51.21
C LEU A 566 -32.12 19.04 -51.08
N ALA A 567 -31.22 19.04 -52.07
CA ALA A 567 -29.82 18.66 -51.93
C ALA A 567 -29.13 19.29 -50.71
N ILE A 568 -28.15 18.56 -50.16
CA ILE A 568 -26.81 18.96 -49.66
C ILE A 568 -26.19 17.66 -49.11
N ALA A 569 -25.36 16.95 -49.88
CA ALA A 569 -23.93 17.15 -50.06
C ALA A 569 -23.09 16.98 -48.77
N GLN A 570 -22.23 15.97 -48.83
CA GLN A 570 -21.16 15.61 -47.91
C GLN A 570 -20.27 16.82 -47.55
N HIS A 571 -19.93 16.97 -46.27
CA HIS A 571 -18.60 17.39 -45.80
C HIS A 571 -18.60 17.50 -44.27
N LEU A 572 -17.85 16.64 -43.59
CA LEU A 572 -17.31 16.95 -42.26
C LEU A 572 -15.88 16.39 -42.19
N SER A 573 -14.96 17.18 -42.73
CA SER A 573 -13.57 17.18 -42.29
C SER A 573 -13.52 17.85 -40.92
N ILE A 574 -13.00 17.16 -39.91
CA ILE A 574 -12.70 17.77 -38.62
C ILE A 574 -11.31 18.42 -38.77
N GLU A 575 -11.31 19.73 -39.00
CA GLU A 575 -10.13 20.57 -38.87
C GLU A 575 -9.75 20.72 -37.39
N GLY A 576 -8.45 20.64 -37.10
CA GLY A 576 -7.88 20.93 -35.79
C GLY A 576 -7.77 22.44 -35.53
N PRO A 577 -7.65 22.88 -34.27
CA PRO A 577 -7.49 24.29 -33.97
C PRO A 577 -6.05 24.76 -34.18
N THR A 578 -5.88 25.69 -35.10
CA THR A 578 -4.70 26.55 -35.28
C THR A 578 -4.62 27.62 -34.19
N LEU A 579 -3.37 27.99 -33.89
CA LEU A 579 -2.96 29.13 -33.07
C LEU A 579 -3.67 30.43 -33.47
N GLY A 580 -4.09 31.20 -32.47
CA GLY A 580 -4.42 32.61 -32.59
C GLY A 580 -3.69 33.41 -31.52
N THR A 581 -2.59 34.03 -31.91
CA THR A 581 -1.87 35.07 -31.17
C THR A 581 -2.44 36.43 -31.57
N THR A 582 -2.92 37.24 -30.63
CA THR A 582 -2.86 38.72 -30.76
C THR A 582 -3.07 39.39 -29.40
N ILE A 583 -2.02 40.12 -28.99
CA ILE A 583 -1.86 41.23 -28.03
C ILE A 583 -2.30 41.00 -26.59
#